data_AF-A0A2H0XSU9-F1
#
_entry.id   AF-A0A2H0XSU9-F1
#
_cell.length_a   1.000
_cell.length_b   1.000
_cell.length_c   1.000
_cell.angle_alpha   90.00
_cell.angle_beta   90.00
_cell.angle_gamma   90.00
#
_symmetry.space_group_name_H-M   'P 1'
#
loop_
_entity.id
_entity.type
_entity.pdbx_description
1 polymer ?
#
loop_
_entity_poly.entity_id
_entity_poly.type
_entity_poly.pdbx_seq_one_letter_code
_entity_poly.pdbx_strand_id
1 'polypeptide(L)'
;MYKSLIYKEWLKIRYFLFGYGIMIIVLTGYLFLDIRHTLAMEKPINVWLYLIQYKMLFYNMVKFIPLVGGILLGLTQFVPEMTKNRYRLSFHLPLPEIKMLLFVVSTGFLAFLVANLIMYGGFLMITAIFYSIEIVTSAAITMLPWFIVGFAGYFATATIVVEHSWKYRIVLMIIATGLIGLMLKEEGYEEHVFVIWQYIVIALMFAATIVFPGYRLRKGSK
;
A
#
# COMPACT_ATOMS: atom_id res chain seq x y z
N MET A 1 8.91 7.02 -26.67
CA MET A 1 9.23 5.80 -25.90
C MET A 1 8.44 5.68 -24.60
N TYR A 2 8.45 6.72 -23.74
CA TYR A 2 7.73 6.70 -22.46
C TYR A 2 6.22 6.40 -22.56
N LYS A 3 5.51 6.92 -23.58
CA LYS A 3 4.07 6.61 -23.80
C LYS A 3 3.78 5.12 -23.99
N SER A 4 4.62 4.43 -24.77
CA SER A 4 4.48 2.98 -25.00
C SER A 4 4.78 2.19 -23.72
N LEU A 5 5.75 2.65 -22.93
CA LEU A 5 6.10 2.03 -21.66
C LEU A 5 4.96 2.18 -20.63
N ILE A 6 4.36 3.37 -20.52
CA ILE A 6 3.18 3.60 -19.66
C ILE A 6 2.01 2.71 -20.11
N TYR A 7 1.75 2.61 -21.41
CA TYR A 7 0.66 1.77 -21.92
C TYR A 7 0.88 0.29 -21.58
N LYS A 8 2.13 -0.18 -21.70
CA LYS A 8 2.52 -1.54 -21.29
C LYS A 8 2.31 -1.76 -19.78
N GLU A 9 2.70 -0.80 -18.94
CA GLU A 9 2.49 -0.88 -17.49
C GLU A 9 1.01 -0.87 -17.13
N TRP A 10 0.23 0.00 -17.76
CA TRP A 10 -1.23 0.08 -17.60
C TRP A 10 -1.92 -1.26 -17.87
N LEU A 11 -1.56 -1.95 -18.97
CA LEU A 11 -2.13 -3.25 -19.31
C LEU A 11 -1.89 -4.32 -18.22
N LYS A 12 -0.80 -4.22 -17.45
CA LYS A 12 -0.51 -5.13 -16.34
C LYS A 12 -1.35 -4.81 -15.11
N ILE A 13 -1.44 -3.53 -14.74
CA ILE A 13 -2.05 -3.10 -13.47
C ILE A 13 -3.57 -2.86 -13.57
N ARG A 14 -4.14 -2.71 -14.78
CA ARG A 14 -5.55 -2.31 -14.96
C ARG A 14 -6.55 -3.18 -14.20
N TYR A 15 -6.44 -4.51 -14.28
CA TYR A 15 -7.39 -5.41 -13.63
C TYR A 15 -7.27 -5.37 -12.11
N PHE A 16 -6.03 -5.21 -11.61
CA PHE A 16 -5.80 -4.94 -10.21
C PHE A 16 -6.46 -3.62 -9.78
N LEU A 17 -6.28 -2.53 -10.53
CA LEU A 17 -6.89 -1.24 -10.20
C LEU A 17 -8.42 -1.29 -10.24
N PHE A 18 -9.01 -2.01 -11.20
CA PHE A 18 -10.46 -2.24 -11.23
C PHE A 18 -10.94 -3.02 -10.01
N GLY A 19 -10.28 -4.13 -9.66
CA GLY A 19 -10.64 -4.93 -8.50
C GLY A 19 -10.47 -4.16 -7.18
N TYR A 20 -9.36 -3.43 -7.05
CA TYR A 20 -9.08 -2.58 -5.89
C TYR A 20 -10.09 -1.43 -5.79
N GLY A 21 -10.48 -0.82 -6.91
CA GLY A 21 -11.53 0.19 -6.97
C GLY A 21 -12.90 -0.31 -6.52
N ILE A 22 -13.31 -1.51 -6.96
CA ILE A 22 -14.54 -2.16 -6.49
C ILE A 22 -14.45 -2.40 -4.98
N MET A 23 -13.32 -2.90 -4.49
CA MET A 23 -13.10 -3.14 -3.08
C MET A 23 -13.22 -1.85 -2.25
N ILE A 24 -12.68 -0.72 -2.75
CA ILE A 24 -12.84 0.59 -2.11
C ILE A 24 -14.32 0.95 -2.01
N ILE A 25 -15.09 0.83 -3.09
CA ILE A 25 -16.53 1.16 -3.10
C ILE A 25 -17.29 0.28 -2.10
N VAL A 26 -17.01 -1.03 -2.07
CA VAL A 26 -17.66 -1.97 -1.15
C VAL A 26 -17.33 -1.64 0.31
N LEU A 27 -16.06 -1.39 0.63
CA LEU A 27 -15.64 -1.07 2.00
C LEU A 27 -16.20 0.27 2.48
N THR A 28 -16.21 1.26 1.60
CA THR A 28 -16.77 2.59 1.84
C THR A 28 -18.29 2.47 2.06
N GLY A 29 -19.00 1.73 1.20
CA GLY A 29 -20.43 1.46 1.37
C GLY A 29 -20.76 0.66 2.63
N TYR A 30 -19.95 -0.34 2.98
CA TYR A 30 -20.09 -1.10 4.21
C TYR A 30 -19.94 -0.19 5.43
N LEU A 31 -18.91 0.66 5.47
CA LEU A 31 -18.71 1.60 6.57
C LEU A 31 -19.91 2.53 6.75
N PHE A 32 -20.48 3.05 5.66
CA PHE A 32 -21.68 3.89 5.71
C PHE A 32 -22.85 3.15 6.38
N LEU A 33 -23.08 1.90 5.98
CA LEU A 33 -24.17 1.09 6.53
C LEU A 33 -23.93 0.72 8.00
N ASP A 34 -22.70 0.37 8.35
CA ASP A 34 -22.29 -0.04 9.69
C ASP A 34 -22.43 1.10 10.70
N ILE A 35 -21.94 2.29 10.36
CA ILE A 35 -22.11 3.49 11.19
C ILE A 35 -23.59 3.83 11.34
N ARG A 36 -24.34 3.83 10.23
CA ARG A 36 -25.77 4.16 10.27
C ARG A 36 -26.57 3.16 11.11
N HIS A 37 -26.27 1.87 10.98
CA HIS A 37 -26.89 0.82 11.77
C HIS A 37 -26.57 1.00 13.26
N THR A 38 -25.30 1.22 13.60
CA THR A 38 -24.86 1.44 14.98
C THR A 38 -25.54 2.65 15.60
N LEU A 39 -25.61 3.79 14.89
CA LEU A 39 -26.29 4.99 15.38
C LEU A 39 -27.81 4.82 15.52
N ALA A 40 -28.44 3.93 14.75
CA ALA A 40 -29.87 3.67 14.84
C ALA A 40 -30.23 2.71 15.98
N MET A 41 -29.35 1.75 16.30
CA MET A 41 -29.61 0.68 17.26
C MET A 41 -29.05 0.97 18.66
N GLU A 42 -27.93 1.68 18.76
CA GLU A 42 -27.27 1.99 20.02
C GLU A 42 -27.71 3.33 20.61
N LYS A 43 -27.67 3.43 21.94
CA LYS A 43 -27.85 4.72 22.61
C LYS A 43 -26.66 5.62 22.29
N PRO A 44 -26.86 6.93 22.08
CA PRO A 44 -25.77 7.86 21.78
C PRO A 44 -24.61 7.83 22.78
N ILE A 45 -24.92 7.59 24.07
CA ILE A 45 -23.90 7.47 25.12
C ILE A 45 -23.00 6.24 24.92
N ASN A 46 -23.55 5.12 24.43
CA ASN A 46 -22.77 3.91 24.18
C ASN A 46 -21.81 4.15 23.02
N VAL A 47 -22.27 4.79 21.95
CA VAL A 47 -21.44 5.16 20.80
C VAL A 47 -20.29 6.07 21.23
N TRP A 48 -20.58 7.08 22.05
CA TRP A 48 -19.55 7.94 22.61
C TRP A 48 -18.53 7.16 23.45
N LEU A 49 -18.99 6.25 24.32
CA LEU A 49 -18.12 5.40 25.13
C LEU A 49 -17.23 4.50 24.25
N TYR A 50 -17.77 3.87 23.22
CA TYR A 50 -16.99 3.02 22.31
C TYR A 50 -15.88 3.80 21.60
N LEU A 51 -16.20 4.99 21.08
CA LEU A 51 -15.24 5.78 20.30
C LEU A 51 -14.18 6.45 21.17
N ILE A 52 -14.59 7.07 22.27
CA ILE A 52 -13.71 7.94 23.07
C ILE A 52 -13.11 7.19 24.26
N GLN A 53 -13.94 6.49 25.04
CA GLN A 53 -13.48 5.82 26.25
C GLN A 53 -12.74 4.52 25.94
N TYR A 54 -13.30 3.69 25.05
CA TYR A 54 -12.71 2.40 24.69
C TYR A 54 -11.79 2.46 23.47
N LYS A 55 -11.68 3.63 22.82
CA LYS A 55 -10.83 3.85 21.63
C LYS A 55 -11.04 2.80 20.52
N MET A 56 -12.28 2.32 20.37
CA MET A 56 -12.60 1.25 19.44
C MET A 56 -12.61 1.77 18.01
N LEU A 57 -11.76 1.20 17.16
CA LEU A 57 -11.66 1.56 15.75
C LEU A 57 -12.80 0.89 14.94
N PHE A 58 -13.88 1.62 14.68
CA PHE A 58 -15.00 1.14 13.85
C PHE A 58 -14.60 0.81 12.40
N TYR A 59 -13.44 1.31 11.95
CA TYR A 59 -12.88 1.07 10.62
C TYR A 59 -11.66 0.12 10.63
N ASN A 60 -11.47 -0.69 11.68
CA ASN A 60 -10.33 -1.61 11.79
C ASN A 60 -10.22 -2.61 10.62
N MET A 61 -11.33 -2.92 9.94
CA MET A 61 -11.33 -3.75 8.73
C MET A 61 -10.42 -3.22 7.60
N VAL A 62 -10.17 -1.91 7.57
CA VAL A 62 -9.36 -1.25 6.53
C VAL A 62 -7.87 -1.44 6.78
N LYS A 63 -7.45 -1.74 8.01
CA LYS A 63 -6.05 -1.76 8.45
C LYS A 63 -5.13 -2.57 7.55
N PHE A 64 -5.57 -3.76 7.11
CA PHE A 64 -4.78 -4.66 6.27
C PHE A 64 -4.97 -4.45 4.76
N ILE A 65 -5.98 -3.68 4.35
CA ILE A 65 -6.35 -3.51 2.95
C ILE A 65 -5.25 -2.82 2.13
N PRO A 66 -4.64 -1.69 2.58
CA PRO A 66 -3.50 -1.09 1.88
C PRO A 66 -2.33 -2.05 1.73
N LEU A 67 -2.01 -2.84 2.77
CA LEU A 67 -0.90 -3.80 2.71
C LEU A 67 -1.13 -4.85 1.62
N VAL A 68 -2.28 -5.51 1.66
CA VAL A 68 -2.64 -6.54 0.69
C VAL A 68 -2.66 -5.94 -0.72
N GLY A 69 -3.22 -4.73 -0.87
CA GLY A 69 -3.20 -3.98 -2.12
C GLY A 69 -1.78 -3.74 -2.65
N GLY A 70 -0.86 -3.29 -1.79
CA GLY A 70 0.52 -3.03 -2.16
C GLY A 70 1.26 -4.30 -2.62
N ILE A 71 1.07 -5.41 -1.89
CA ILE A 71 1.67 -6.71 -2.25
C ILE A 71 1.12 -7.20 -3.60
N LEU A 72 -0.21 -7.20 -3.77
CA LEU A 72 -0.84 -7.64 -5.02
C LEU A 72 -0.41 -6.79 -6.21
N LEU A 73 -0.29 -5.47 -6.04
CA LEU A 73 0.22 -4.59 -7.08
C LEU A 73 1.66 -4.94 -7.44
N GLY A 74 2.54 -5.15 -6.45
CA GLY A 74 3.92 -5.56 -6.68
C GLY A 74 4.01 -6.87 -7.45
N LEU A 75 3.20 -7.87 -7.08
CA LEU A 75 3.15 -9.15 -7.78
C LEU A 75 2.65 -8.99 -9.22
N THR A 76 1.52 -8.31 -9.43
CA THR A 76 0.92 -8.13 -10.76
C THR A 76 1.84 -7.37 -11.71
N GLN A 77 2.63 -6.42 -11.20
CA GLN A 77 3.52 -5.61 -12.01
C GLN A 77 4.84 -6.33 -12.38
N PHE A 78 5.46 -7.02 -11.43
CA PHE A 78 6.83 -7.54 -11.58
C PHE A 78 6.90 -9.05 -11.91
N VAL A 79 5.94 -9.87 -11.47
CA VAL A 79 5.98 -11.34 -11.73
C VAL A 79 5.93 -11.67 -13.23
N PRO A 80 5.01 -11.10 -14.04
CA PRO A 80 4.94 -11.43 -15.47
C PRO A 80 6.21 -11.07 -16.25
N GLU A 81 6.99 -10.12 -15.74
CA GLU A 81 8.24 -9.68 -16.37
C GLU A 81 9.42 -10.57 -16.02
N MET A 82 9.49 -11.04 -14.78
CA MET A 82 10.53 -11.98 -14.32
C MET A 82 10.31 -13.39 -14.90
N THR A 83 9.08 -13.91 -14.90
CA THR A 83 8.78 -15.27 -15.42
C THR A 83 9.07 -15.42 -16.90
N LYS A 84 8.86 -14.35 -17.69
CA LYS A 84 9.04 -14.40 -19.16
C LYS A 84 10.46 -14.03 -19.61
N ASN A 85 11.41 -13.84 -18.69
CA ASN A 85 12.76 -13.31 -18.96
C ASN A 85 12.75 -11.99 -19.79
N ARG A 86 11.62 -11.27 -19.79
CA ARG A 86 11.44 -10.07 -20.62
C ARG A 86 12.28 -8.90 -20.13
N TYR A 87 12.75 -8.95 -18.88
CA TYR A 87 13.76 -8.03 -18.37
C TYR A 87 15.03 -8.04 -19.24
N ARG A 88 15.49 -9.20 -19.74
CA ARG A 88 16.65 -9.26 -20.64
C ARG A 88 16.40 -8.59 -21.99
N LEU A 89 15.17 -8.67 -22.50
CA LEU A 89 14.79 -8.06 -23.79
C LEU A 89 14.61 -6.54 -23.66
N SER A 90 14.10 -6.07 -22.52
CA SER A 90 14.06 -4.65 -22.18
C SER A 90 15.44 -4.00 -22.12
N PHE A 91 16.51 -4.77 -21.86
CA PHE A 91 17.89 -4.28 -21.82
C PHE A 91 18.49 -3.93 -23.19
N HIS A 92 17.80 -4.24 -24.30
CA HIS A 92 18.20 -3.77 -25.63
C HIS A 92 17.62 -2.39 -26.00
N LEU A 93 16.77 -1.81 -25.14
CA LEU A 93 16.27 -0.45 -25.34
C LEU A 93 17.38 0.58 -25.02
N PRO A 94 17.43 1.74 -25.70
CA PRO A 94 18.42 2.80 -25.45
C PRO A 94 18.08 3.59 -24.17
N LEU A 95 17.79 2.91 -23.06
CA LEU A 95 17.60 3.47 -21.73
C LEU A 95 18.47 2.75 -20.71
N PRO A 96 19.11 3.49 -19.78
CA PRO A 96 19.79 2.88 -18.64
C PRO A 96 18.81 2.01 -17.83
N GLU A 97 19.23 0.80 -17.49
CA GLU A 97 18.39 -0.24 -16.89
C GLU A 97 17.75 0.23 -15.57
N ILE A 98 18.53 0.94 -14.75
CA ILE A 98 18.07 1.53 -13.49
C ILE A 98 17.00 2.60 -13.73
N LYS A 99 17.14 3.41 -14.78
CA LYS A 99 16.13 4.43 -15.12
C LYS A 99 14.82 3.78 -15.55
N MET A 100 14.88 2.65 -16.26
CA MET A 100 13.69 1.91 -16.63
C MET A 100 13.01 1.27 -15.41
N LEU A 101 13.78 0.62 -14.53
CA LEU A 101 13.26 0.04 -13.29
C LEU A 101 12.58 1.11 -12.42
N LEU A 102 13.26 2.24 -12.20
CA LEU A 102 12.69 3.36 -11.44
C LEU A 102 11.42 3.90 -12.09
N PHE A 103 11.38 4.01 -13.43
CA PHE A 103 10.17 4.46 -14.11
C PHE A 103 8.99 3.50 -13.90
N VAL A 104 9.22 2.19 -14.03
CA VAL A 104 8.20 1.15 -13.79
C VAL A 104 7.71 1.24 -12.34
N VAL A 105 8.62 1.29 -11.37
CA VAL A 105 8.29 1.41 -9.94
C VAL A 105 7.49 2.68 -9.67
N SER A 106 7.88 3.83 -10.24
CA SER A 106 7.17 5.10 -10.11
C SER A 106 5.77 5.06 -10.72
N THR A 107 5.57 4.39 -11.85
CA THR A 107 4.21 4.25 -12.43
C THR A 107 3.28 3.44 -11.54
N GLY A 108 3.75 2.35 -10.95
CA GLY A 108 2.97 1.56 -9.99
C GLY A 108 2.69 2.34 -8.71
N PHE A 109 3.72 3.03 -8.19
CA PHE A 109 3.59 3.91 -7.04
C PHE A 109 2.53 4.99 -7.23
N LEU A 110 2.56 5.72 -8.36
CA LEU A 110 1.59 6.79 -8.63
C LEU A 110 0.17 6.24 -8.79
N ALA A 111 0.00 5.12 -9.48
CA ALA A 111 -1.32 4.49 -9.63
C ALA A 111 -1.89 4.05 -8.26
N PHE A 112 -1.03 3.46 -7.42
CA PHE A 112 -1.41 3.06 -6.07
C PHE A 112 -1.69 4.26 -5.17
N LEU A 113 -0.91 5.33 -5.29
CA LEU A 113 -1.11 6.57 -4.54
C LEU A 113 -2.49 7.17 -4.83
N VAL A 114 -2.86 7.29 -6.11
CA VAL A 114 -4.19 7.80 -6.50
C VAL A 114 -5.29 6.92 -5.93
N ALA A 115 -5.18 5.59 -6.06
CA ALA A 115 -6.19 4.67 -5.53
C ALA A 115 -6.34 4.76 -4.00
N ASN A 116 -5.22 4.87 -3.27
CA ASN A 116 -5.24 5.02 -1.82
C ASN A 116 -5.75 6.38 -1.36
N LEU A 117 -5.46 7.47 -2.10
CA LEU A 117 -6.04 8.78 -1.83
C LEU A 117 -7.56 8.78 -1.98
N ILE A 118 -8.09 8.08 -3.00
CA ILE A 118 -9.54 7.90 -3.17
C ILE A 118 -10.13 7.13 -1.99
N MET A 119 -9.47 6.03 -1.57
CA MET A 119 -9.90 5.27 -0.40
C MET A 119 -9.91 6.15 0.86
N TYR A 120 -8.78 6.78 1.17
CA TYR A 120 -8.63 7.65 2.33
C TYR A 120 -9.67 8.77 2.34
N GLY A 121 -9.84 9.48 1.23
CA GLY A 121 -10.83 10.55 1.11
C GLY A 121 -12.27 10.04 1.26
N GLY A 122 -12.61 8.89 0.67
CA GLY A 122 -13.92 8.26 0.80
C GLY A 122 -14.26 7.89 2.25
N PHE A 123 -13.30 7.31 2.97
CA PHE A 123 -13.44 6.99 4.40
C PHE A 123 -13.67 8.22 5.26
N LEU A 124 -12.89 9.29 5.05
CA LEU A 124 -13.04 10.54 5.80
C LEU A 124 -14.35 11.24 5.47
N MET A 125 -14.77 11.22 4.21
CA MET A 125 -16.04 11.82 3.79
C MET A 125 -17.23 11.14 4.49
N ILE A 126 -17.26 9.80 4.53
CA ILE A 126 -18.33 9.08 5.24
C ILE A 126 -18.28 9.39 6.73
N THR A 127 -17.11 9.35 7.33
CA THR A 127 -16.95 9.62 8.75
C THR A 127 -17.45 11.03 9.10
N ALA A 128 -17.18 12.01 8.24
CA ALA A 128 -17.63 13.40 8.41
C ALA A 128 -19.13 13.62 8.22
N ILE A 129 -19.86 12.68 7.58
CA ILE A 129 -21.32 12.74 7.48
C ILE A 129 -21.97 12.46 8.84
N PHE A 130 -21.36 11.59 9.65
CA PHE A 130 -21.98 11.08 10.87
C PHE A 130 -21.34 11.58 12.17
N TYR A 131 -20.05 11.93 12.14
CA TYR A 131 -19.28 12.27 13.34
C TYR A 131 -18.71 13.69 13.27
N SER A 132 -18.30 14.21 14.44
CA SER A 132 -17.70 15.54 14.57
C SER A 132 -16.29 15.59 14.00
N ILE A 133 -15.79 16.81 13.78
CA ILE A 133 -14.49 17.05 13.14
C ILE A 133 -13.33 16.43 13.93
N GLU A 134 -13.42 16.38 15.26
CA GLU A 134 -12.41 15.80 16.14
C GLU A 134 -12.23 14.30 15.85
N ILE A 135 -13.33 13.56 15.74
CA ILE A 135 -13.31 12.13 15.43
C ILE A 135 -12.77 11.90 14.01
N VAL A 136 -13.15 12.76 13.06
CA VAL A 136 -12.64 12.69 11.68
C VAL A 136 -11.13 12.92 11.65
N THR A 137 -10.61 13.90 12.40
CA THR A 137 -9.17 14.16 12.46
C THR A 137 -8.40 13.02 13.13
N SER A 138 -8.92 12.46 14.22
CA SER A 138 -8.29 11.31 14.88
C SER A 138 -8.32 10.08 13.99
N ALA A 139 -9.41 9.86 13.24
CA ALA A 139 -9.49 8.79 12.27
C ALA A 139 -8.48 8.98 11.12
N ALA A 140 -8.37 10.19 10.58
CA ALA A 140 -7.39 10.56 9.57
C ALA A 140 -5.97 10.20 10.00
N ILE A 141 -5.56 10.66 11.20
CA ILE A 141 -4.20 10.44 11.72
C ILE A 141 -3.92 8.95 11.97
N THR A 142 -4.89 8.23 12.53
CA THR A 142 -4.77 6.79 12.82
C THR A 142 -4.63 5.97 11.53
N MET A 143 -5.32 6.35 10.46
CA MET A 143 -5.27 5.60 9.20
C MET A 143 -3.98 5.82 8.40
N LEU A 144 -3.31 6.97 8.53
CA LEU A 144 -2.11 7.32 7.76
C LEU A 144 -1.00 6.24 7.80
N PRO A 145 -0.59 5.71 8.97
CA PRO A 145 0.33 4.57 9.08
C PRO A 145 -0.02 3.39 8.18
N TRP A 146 -1.30 3.03 8.07
CA TRP A 146 -1.73 1.84 7.32
C TRP A 146 -1.48 2.01 5.83
N PHE A 147 -1.66 3.22 5.29
CA PHE A 147 -1.33 3.53 3.91
C PHE A 147 0.18 3.50 3.66
N ILE A 148 0.99 4.02 4.60
CA ILE A 148 2.45 3.94 4.53
C ILE A 148 2.91 2.47 4.51
N VAL A 149 2.29 1.62 5.32
CA VAL A 149 2.52 0.17 5.29
C VAL A 149 2.16 -0.43 3.95
N GLY A 150 1.09 0.01 3.31
CA GLY A 150 0.73 -0.37 1.93
C GLY A 150 1.86 -0.09 0.94
N PHE A 151 2.44 1.11 0.97
CA PHE A 151 3.58 1.44 0.12
C PHE A 151 4.84 0.63 0.47
N ALA A 152 5.12 0.42 1.75
CA ALA A 152 6.23 -0.42 2.20
C ALA A 152 6.06 -1.86 1.65
N GLY A 153 4.86 -2.42 1.70
CA GLY A 153 4.53 -3.72 1.13
C GLY A 153 4.73 -3.79 -0.38
N TYR A 154 4.33 -2.74 -1.12
CA TYR A 154 4.59 -2.65 -2.56
C TYR A 154 6.09 -2.64 -2.88
N PHE A 155 6.88 -1.77 -2.23
CA PHE A 155 8.31 -1.68 -2.48
C PHE A 155 9.04 -2.96 -2.05
N ALA A 156 8.70 -3.54 -0.90
CA ALA A 156 9.27 -4.81 -0.44
C ALA A 156 8.99 -5.94 -1.44
N THR A 157 7.75 -6.05 -1.91
CA THR A 157 7.36 -7.06 -2.91
C THR A 157 8.12 -6.86 -4.22
N ALA A 158 8.22 -5.62 -4.69
CA ALA A 158 8.96 -5.30 -5.91
C ALA A 158 10.44 -5.70 -5.79
N THR A 159 11.12 -5.36 -4.68
CA THR A 159 12.51 -5.76 -4.43
C THR A 159 12.67 -7.28 -4.35
N ILE A 160 11.79 -7.99 -3.64
CA ILE A 160 11.84 -9.45 -3.48
C ILE A 160 11.65 -10.17 -4.82
N VAL A 161 10.69 -9.73 -5.64
CA VAL A 161 10.39 -10.35 -6.94
C VAL A 161 11.52 -10.11 -7.94
N VAL A 162 12.09 -8.90 -7.96
CA VAL A 162 13.17 -8.52 -8.88
C VAL A 162 14.51 -9.18 -8.51
N GLU A 163 14.77 -9.44 -7.23
CA GLU A 163 15.98 -10.14 -6.80
C GLU A 163 16.03 -11.56 -7.42
N HIS A 164 17.16 -11.97 -8.01
CA HIS A 164 17.29 -13.30 -8.63
C HIS A 164 17.66 -14.39 -7.62
N SER A 165 18.53 -14.06 -6.66
CA SER A 165 19.10 -15.03 -5.73
C SER A 165 18.14 -15.36 -4.58
N TRP A 166 17.82 -16.66 -4.43
CA TRP A 166 16.96 -17.16 -3.37
C TRP A 166 17.45 -16.85 -1.95
N LYS A 167 18.78 -16.78 -1.75
CA LYS A 167 19.36 -16.41 -0.45
C LYS A 167 18.93 -14.99 -0.04
N TYR A 168 19.04 -14.03 -0.96
CA TYR A 168 18.64 -12.65 -0.68
C TYR A 168 17.13 -12.48 -0.63
N ARG A 169 16.34 -13.23 -1.42
CA ARG A 169 14.87 -13.24 -1.31
C ARG A 169 14.42 -13.64 0.09
N ILE A 170 14.98 -14.71 0.65
CA ILE A 170 14.60 -15.19 2.00
C ILE A 170 14.93 -14.14 3.06
N VAL A 171 16.13 -13.56 3.02
CA VAL A 171 16.54 -12.50 3.96
C VAL A 171 15.62 -11.29 3.85
N LEU A 172 15.31 -10.84 2.62
CA LEU A 172 14.40 -9.71 2.39
C LEU A 172 12.98 -10.02 2.88
N MET A 173 12.47 -11.24 2.70
CA MET A 173 11.17 -11.65 3.23
C MET A 173 11.12 -11.60 4.76
N ILE A 174 12.16 -12.07 5.45
CA ILE A 174 12.25 -12.02 6.92
C ILE A 174 12.27 -10.56 7.41
N ILE A 175 13.10 -9.72 6.79
CA ILE A 175 13.19 -8.30 7.16
C ILE A 175 11.86 -7.58 6.86
N ALA A 176 11.27 -7.82 5.70
CA ALA A 176 10.01 -7.20 5.30
C ALA A 176 8.87 -7.58 6.24
N THR A 177 8.72 -8.87 6.54
CA THR A 177 7.68 -9.35 7.47
C THR A 177 7.87 -8.80 8.88
N GLY A 178 9.09 -8.78 9.40
CA GLY A 178 9.38 -8.19 10.72
C GLY A 178 9.05 -6.71 10.79
N LEU A 179 9.54 -5.91 9.84
CA LEU A 179 9.32 -4.46 9.84
C LEU A 179 7.85 -4.09 9.58
N ILE A 180 7.21 -4.70 8.57
CA ILE A 180 5.79 -4.47 8.28
C ILE A 180 4.92 -4.92 9.46
N GLY A 181 5.24 -6.05 10.10
CA GLY A 181 4.52 -6.53 11.27
C GLY A 181 4.56 -5.55 12.44
N LEU A 182 5.72 -4.92 12.69
CA LEU A 182 5.84 -3.87 13.70
C LEU A 182 5.01 -2.63 13.37
N MET A 183 4.94 -2.24 12.10
CA MET A 183 4.16 -1.07 11.66
C MET A 183 2.64 -1.29 11.71
N LEU A 184 2.18 -2.54 11.79
CA LEU A 184 0.76 -2.90 11.91
C LEU A 184 0.33 -3.12 13.36
N LYS A 185 1.25 -3.02 14.31
CA LYS A 185 0.93 -3.26 15.72
C LYS A 185 0.34 -1.99 16.35
N GLU A 186 -0.94 -1.79 16.07
CA GLU A 186 -1.80 -0.73 16.61
C GLU A 186 -3.05 -1.33 17.27
N GLU A 187 -3.42 -0.84 18.45
CA GLU A 187 -4.59 -1.29 19.22
C GLU A 187 -5.64 -0.17 19.42
N GLY A 188 -5.32 1.10 19.16
CA GLY A 188 -6.23 2.23 19.39
C GLY A 188 -5.98 3.46 18.51
N TYR A 189 -6.72 4.54 18.77
CA TYR A 189 -6.57 5.82 18.06
C TYR A 189 -5.24 6.50 18.36
N GLU A 190 -4.61 7.05 17.32
CA GLU A 190 -3.46 7.95 17.39
C GLU A 190 -2.20 7.37 18.08
N GLU A 191 -2.11 6.05 18.23
CA GLU A 191 -0.97 5.43 18.92
C GLU A 191 0.36 5.60 18.17
N HIS A 192 0.28 5.77 16.85
CA HIS A 192 1.46 5.88 15.99
C HIS A 192 1.86 7.31 15.61
N VAL A 193 1.21 8.36 16.13
CA VAL A 193 1.45 9.76 15.71
C VAL A 193 2.94 10.13 15.72
N PHE A 194 3.66 9.80 16.80
CA PHE A 194 5.06 10.13 16.98
C PHE A 194 6.02 9.25 16.17
N VAL A 195 5.54 8.12 15.65
CA VAL A 195 6.33 7.15 14.87
C VAL A 195 6.06 7.19 13.37
N ILE A 196 5.14 8.04 12.89
CA ILE A 196 4.81 8.19 11.45
C ILE A 196 6.06 8.47 10.62
N TRP A 197 6.97 9.32 11.09
CA TRP A 197 8.19 9.64 10.37
C TRP A 197 9.09 8.42 10.18
N GLN A 198 9.26 7.58 11.21
CA GLN A 198 10.00 6.32 11.14
C GLN A 198 9.39 5.39 10.07
N TYR A 199 8.07 5.36 9.96
CA TYR A 199 7.38 4.54 8.95
C TYR A 199 7.64 5.02 7.53
N ILE A 200 7.68 6.33 7.31
CA ILE A 200 8.07 6.93 6.02
C ILE A 200 9.52 6.54 5.70
N VAL A 201 10.43 6.66 6.66
CA VAL A 201 11.83 6.28 6.49
C VAL A 201 11.95 4.80 6.11
N ILE A 202 11.24 3.89 6.79
CA ILE A 202 11.23 2.46 6.47
C ILE A 202 10.71 2.21 5.04
N ALA A 203 9.61 2.85 4.65
CA ALA A 203 9.07 2.73 3.29
C ALA A 203 10.07 3.23 2.23
N LEU A 204 10.76 4.33 2.49
CA LEU A 204 11.82 4.87 1.62
C LEU A 204 13.05 3.96 1.58
N MET A 205 13.41 3.30 2.69
CA MET A 205 14.47 2.29 2.69
C MET A 205 14.12 1.14 1.76
N PHE A 206 12.89 0.62 1.80
CA PHE A 206 12.44 -0.38 0.83
C PHE A 206 12.48 0.15 -0.61
N ALA A 207 12.06 1.38 -0.85
CA ALA A 207 12.17 1.99 -2.18
C ALA A 207 13.63 2.08 -2.67
N ALA A 208 14.57 2.44 -1.80
CA ALA A 208 16.00 2.49 -2.13
C ALA A 208 16.58 1.09 -2.40
N THR A 209 16.09 0.05 -1.71
CA THR A 209 16.61 -1.31 -1.89
C THR A 209 16.43 -1.85 -3.31
N ILE A 210 15.45 -1.35 -4.07
CA ILE A 210 15.16 -1.83 -5.43
C ILE A 210 16.31 -1.59 -6.42
N VAL A 211 17.17 -0.62 -6.12
CA VAL A 211 18.32 -0.27 -6.95
C VAL A 211 19.39 -1.38 -6.91
N PHE A 212 19.54 -2.09 -5.80
CA PHE A 212 20.55 -3.15 -5.65
C PHE A 212 20.29 -4.38 -6.53
N PRO A 213 19.06 -4.95 -6.59
CA PRO A 213 18.70 -5.96 -7.58
C PRO A 213 18.95 -5.48 -9.01
N GLY A 214 18.60 -4.23 -9.32
CA GLY A 214 18.84 -3.62 -10.64
C GLY A 214 20.31 -3.64 -11.06
N TYR A 215 21.23 -3.29 -10.15
CA TYR A 215 22.67 -3.37 -10.41
C TYR A 215 23.20 -4.80 -10.55
N ARG A 216 22.64 -5.78 -9.81
CA ARG A 216 23.05 -7.19 -9.92
C ARG A 216 22.57 -7.84 -11.20
N LEU A 217 21.36 -7.49 -11.64
CA LEU A 217 20.82 -7.92 -12.93
C LEU A 217 21.72 -7.48 -14.09
N ARG A 218 22.27 -6.25 -14.04
CA ARG A 218 23.26 -5.74 -15.01
C ARG A 218 24.54 -6.57 -15.05
N LYS A 219 25.05 -7.01 -13.89
CA LYS A 219 26.31 -7.74 -13.81
C LYS A 219 26.21 -9.22 -14.20
N GLY A 220 25.01 -9.71 -14.55
CA GLY A 220 24.83 -11.08 -15.02
C GLY A 220 25.18 -12.13 -13.98
N SER A 221 24.87 -11.90 -12.69
CA SER A 221 25.11 -12.94 -11.69
C SER A 221 24.18 -14.14 -11.97
N LYS A 222 24.78 -15.32 -12.13
CA LYS A 222 24.10 -16.61 -12.12
C LYS A 222 23.28 -16.79 -10.83
#